data_AF-A0A212JP17-F1
#
_entry.id   AF-A0A212JP17-F1
#
_cell.length_a   1.000
_cell.length_b   1.000
_cell.length_c   1.000
_cell.angle_alpha   90.00
_cell.angle_beta   90.00
_cell.angle_gamma   90.00
#
_symmetry.space_group_name_H-M   'P 1'
#
loop_
_entity.id
_entity.type
_entity.pdbx_description
1 polymer ?
#
loop_
_entity_poly.entity_id
_entity_poly.type
_entity_poly.pdbx_seq_one_letter_code
_entity_poly.pdbx_strand_id
1 'polypeptide(L)' 'MEKAKQYLLDTQMPISETALQIGFEHQSSFCKAFKRQFLMTPVEYRNSR' A
#
# COMPACT_ATOMS: atom_id res chain seq x y z
N MET A 1 3.37 2.60 -8.55
CA MET A 1 3.06 2.84 -7.12
C MET A 1 1.95 3.85 -6.88
N GLU A 2 1.63 4.77 -7.80
CA GLU A 2 0.52 5.72 -7.59
C GLU A 2 -0.85 5.05 -7.43
N LYS A 3 -1.12 3.97 -8.19
CA LYS A 3 -2.32 3.13 -7.97
C LYS A 3 -2.43 2.61 -6.53
N ALA A 4 -1.30 2.28 -5.89
CA ALA A 4 -1.28 1.83 -4.51
C ALA A 4 -1.81 2.91 -3.56
N LYS A 5 -1.40 4.17 -3.77
CA LYS A 5 -1.91 5.32 -2.99
C LYS A 5 -3.40 5.51 -3.18
N GLN A 6 -3.87 5.48 -4.43
CA GLN A 6 -5.29 5.56 -4.75
C GLN A 6 -6.07 4.45 -4.06
N TYR A 7 -5.63 3.19 -4.15
CA TYR A 7 -6.30 2.10 -3.43
C TYR A 7 -6.28 2.27 -1.91
N LEU A 8 -5.18 2.75 -1.32
CA LEU A 8 -5.10 2.97 0.12
C LEU A 8 -6.01 4.09 0.63
N LEU A 9 -6.32 5.09 -0.21
CA LEU A 9 -7.15 6.25 0.15
C LEU A 9 -8.62 6.08 -0.22
N ASP A 10 -8.86 5.53 -1.41
CA ASP A 10 -10.18 5.40 -2.03
C ASP A 10 -10.89 4.13 -1.55
N THR A 11 -10.12 3.08 -1.23
CA THR A 11 -10.67 1.77 -0.90
C THR A 11 -10.33 1.37 0.53
N GLN A 12 -11.28 0.71 1.19
CA GLN A 12 -11.04 0.13 2.51
C GLN A 12 -10.41 -1.27 2.43
N MET A 13 -9.92 -1.67 1.26
CA MET A 13 -9.40 -3.02 1.02
C MET A 13 -8.19 -3.33 1.92
N PRO A 14 -8.01 -4.60 2.33
CA PRO A 14 -6.84 -5.01 3.10
C PRO A 14 -5.55 -4.67 2.36
N ILE A 15 -4.51 -4.28 3.08
CA ILE A 15 -3.19 -3.98 2.48
C ILE A 15 -2.66 -5.19 1.68
N SER A 16 -2.99 -6.41 2.07
CA SER A 16 -2.65 -7.65 1.34
C SER A 16 -3.35 -7.74 -0.02
N GLU A 17 -4.63 -7.36 -0.09
CA GLU A 17 -5.39 -7.29 -1.34
C GLU A 17 -4.82 -6.21 -2.25
N THR A 18 -4.55 -5.02 -1.69
CA THR A 18 -3.89 -3.94 -2.42
C THR A 18 -2.57 -4.42 -2.96
N ALA A 19 -1.73 -5.09 -2.16
CA ALA A 19 -0.45 -5.64 -2.61
C ALA A 19 -0.61 -6.58 -3.82
N LEU A 20 -1.58 -7.50 -3.77
CA LEU A 20 -1.90 -8.40 -4.87
C LEU A 20 -2.32 -7.65 -6.15
N GLN A 21 -3.16 -6.62 -6.03
CA GLN A 21 -3.67 -5.83 -7.17
C GLN A 21 -2.57 -5.07 -7.94
N ILE A 22 -1.46 -4.73 -7.26
CA ILE A 22 -0.30 -4.04 -7.87
C ILE A 22 0.82 -5.00 -8.27
N GLY A 23 0.61 -6.32 -8.12
CA GLY A 23 1.55 -7.35 -8.54
C GLY A 23 2.58 -7.74 -7.48
N PHE A 24 2.30 -7.50 -6.19
CA PHE A 24 3.10 -8.04 -5.08
C PHE A 24 2.48 -9.33 -4.55
N GLU A 25 3.26 -10.40 -4.50
CA GLU A 25 2.86 -11.68 -3.87
C GLU A 25 2.66 -11.58 -2.36
N HIS A 26 3.38 -10.67 -1.70
CA HIS A 26 3.34 -10.54 -0.24
C HIS A 26 3.19 -9.08 0.20
N GLN A 27 2.27 -8.87 1.14
CA GLN A 27 2.06 -7.60 1.83
C GLN A 27 3.37 -7.03 2.40
N SER A 28 4.23 -7.88 2.95
CA SER A 28 5.52 -7.50 3.54
C SER A 28 6.47 -6.87 2.51
N SER A 29 6.54 -7.46 1.30
CA SER A 29 7.34 -6.94 0.19
C SER A 29 6.79 -5.61 -0.30
N PHE A 30 5.46 -5.52 -0.45
CA PHE A 30 4.77 -4.28 -0.78
C PHE A 30 5.06 -3.19 0.26
N CYS A 31 4.92 -3.48 1.55
CA CYS A 31 5.15 -2.53 2.63
C CYS A 31 6.58 -1.99 2.63
N LYS A 32 7.58 -2.86 2.43
CA LYS A 32 8.99 -2.45 2.30
C LYS A 32 9.21 -1.55 1.07
N ALA A 33 8.66 -1.91 -0.07
CA ALA A 33 8.78 -1.12 -1.30
C ALA A 33 8.08 0.24 -1.18
N PHE A 34 6.86 0.24 -0.63
CA PHE A 34 6.05 1.43 -0.40
C PHE A 34 6.73 2.37 0.59
N LYS A 35 7.25 1.85 1.72
CA LYS A 35 8.01 2.64 2.69
C LYS A 35 9.30 3.21 2.10
N ARG A 36 10.02 2.47 1.26
CA ARG A 36 11.21 3.01 0.56
C ARG A 36 10.87 4.15 -0.40
N GLN A 37 9.72 4.05 -1.08
CA GLN A 37 9.34 5.02 -2.11
C GLN A 37 8.63 6.26 -1.55
N PHE A 38 7.83 6.10 -0.49
CA PHE A 38 7.02 7.17 0.09
C PHE A 38 7.46 7.57 1.50
N LEU A 39 8.50 6.94 2.05
CA LEU A 39 9.02 7.17 3.41
C LEU A 39 8.00 6.91 4.54
N MET A 40 6.88 6.28 4.22
CA MET A 40 5.78 5.98 5.13
C MET A 40 5.22 4.59 4.86
N THR A 41 4.73 3.88 5.87
CA THR A 41 4.08 2.59 5.62
C THR A 41 2.71 2.79 4.96
N PRO A 42 2.21 1.81 4.18
CA PRO A 42 0.88 1.89 3.59
C PRO A 42 -0.24 1.97 4.64
N VAL A 43 0.00 1.45 5.86
CA VAL A 43 -0.90 1.61 7.01
C VAL A 43 -0.89 3.04 7.54
N GLU A 44 0.28 3.64 7.76
CA GLU A 44 0.39 5.06 8.15
C GLU A 44 -0.25 5.98 7.12
N TYR A 45 -0.02 5.72 5.83
CA TYR A 45 -0.61 6.51 4.76
C TYR A 45 -2.14 6.44 4.75
N ARG A 46 -2.70 5.25 5.02
CA ARG A 46 -4.15 5.05 5.14
C ARG A 46 -4.73 5.73 6.40
N ASN A 47 -4.00 5.72 7.51
CA ASN A 47 -4.39 6.36 8.76
C ASN A 47 -4.19 7.88 8.77
N SER A 48 -3.42 8.42 7.83
CA SER A 48 -3.19 9.86 7.67
C SER A 48 -4.33 10.57 6.90
N ARG A 49 -5.46 9.90 6.68
CA ARG A 49 -6.66 10.48 6.07
C ARG A 49 -7.44 11.33 7.07
#